data_AF-A0A2E0VJW7-F1
#
_entry.id   AF-A0A2E0VJW7-F1
#
_cell.length_a   1.000
_cell.length_b   1.000
_cell.length_c   1.000
_cell.angle_alpha   90.00
_cell.angle_beta   90.00
_cell.angle_gamma   90.00
#
_symmetry.space_group_name_H-M   'P 1'
#
loop_
_entity.id
_entity.type
_entity.pdbx_description
1 polymer ?
#
loop_
_entity_poly.entity_id
_entity_poly.type
_entity_poly.pdbx_seq_one_letter_code
_entity_poly.pdbx_strand_id
1 'polypeptide(L)'
;MSTIDASEIQFPARLSLSQTPTPFYCLEQLSANLDGPRIWVKRDDLTECAASGNKIRKLEFVLARAREAGCNVIITSGGLQSNHCRATALLCARLGLRVHLLLRDEGDDSAVPDGNLMLDYLAGAEVSIYPRQQFLREQADLVDHWRQHYENEGLKPWVIPVGASDGHGVWGYVRCAQELAADFDRAGIAPRRVFHATGSGGTQAGLTVGTAAYCPGVTVTGFAVCDDERYFLDKVRSDLRHWKSLYSLSVDVESLTISVNDRYVGPGYGVANDDVYATIRYVAAMEGLILDPVYSGKAFHGLLEEILAGRWEGEDDIVFVHTGGIFGLMAQRPELGFRRPPR
;
A
#
# COMPACT_ATOMS: atom_id res chain seq x y z
N MET A 1 -19.32 -16.93 -7.50
CA MET A 1 -18.63 -15.64 -7.29
C MET A 1 -19.69 -14.57 -7.35
N SER A 2 -19.78 -13.71 -6.34
CA SER A 2 -20.67 -12.55 -6.38
C SER A 2 -20.10 -11.52 -7.36
N THR A 3 -20.85 -11.20 -8.40
CA THR A 3 -20.53 -10.13 -9.34
C THR A 3 -21.23 -8.87 -8.83
N ILE A 4 -20.45 -7.81 -8.59
CA ILE A 4 -21.02 -6.49 -8.30
C ILE A 4 -21.31 -5.84 -9.64
N ASP A 5 -22.51 -5.28 -9.81
CA ASP A 5 -22.80 -4.48 -10.99
C ASP A 5 -21.97 -3.19 -10.94
N ALA A 6 -21.07 -3.01 -11.89
CA ALA A 6 -20.21 -1.83 -11.98
C ALA A 6 -21.02 -0.52 -12.09
N SER A 7 -22.27 -0.56 -12.55
CA SER A 7 -23.14 0.61 -12.60
C SER A 7 -23.61 1.09 -11.22
N GLU A 8 -23.54 0.24 -10.19
CA GLU A 8 -23.79 0.62 -8.79
C GLU A 8 -22.61 1.37 -8.15
N ILE A 9 -21.45 1.41 -8.82
CA ILE A 9 -20.26 2.11 -8.31
C ILE A 9 -20.28 3.57 -8.77
N GLN A 10 -20.80 4.44 -7.90
CA GLN A 10 -20.66 5.87 -8.04
C GLN A 10 -19.51 6.40 -7.15
N PHE A 11 -18.44 6.89 -7.78
CA PHE A 11 -17.31 7.43 -7.02
C PHE A 11 -17.68 8.74 -6.29
N PRO A 12 -17.34 8.87 -5.00
CA PRO A 12 -17.51 10.12 -4.27
C PRO A 12 -16.47 11.16 -4.72
N ALA A 13 -16.59 12.40 -4.22
CA ALA A 13 -15.64 13.44 -4.54
C ALA A 13 -14.22 13.05 -4.09
N ARG A 14 -13.25 13.42 -4.91
CA ARG A 14 -11.86 12.99 -4.88
C ARG A 14 -10.95 14.15 -5.26
N LEU A 15 -9.74 14.19 -4.71
CA LEU A 15 -8.67 15.08 -5.17
C LEU A 15 -7.88 14.41 -6.30
N SER A 16 -7.40 15.18 -7.29
CA SER A 16 -6.53 14.66 -8.35
C SER A 16 -5.05 14.87 -7.97
N LEU A 17 -4.49 13.93 -7.21
CA LEU A 17 -3.14 14.02 -6.65
C LEU A 17 -2.15 13.02 -7.28
N SER A 18 -2.63 11.86 -7.73
CA SER A 18 -1.82 10.85 -8.42
C SER A 18 -1.79 11.04 -9.94
N GLN A 19 -0.66 10.67 -10.54
CA GLN A 19 -0.48 10.46 -11.98
C GLN A 19 -1.09 9.10 -12.35
N THR A 20 -2.30 9.12 -12.91
CA THR A 20 -3.05 7.92 -13.32
C THR A 20 -3.65 8.12 -14.72
N PRO A 21 -3.82 7.06 -15.53
CA PRO A 21 -3.54 5.65 -15.20
C PRO A 21 -2.04 5.35 -15.06
N THR A 22 -1.67 4.48 -14.11
CA THR A 22 -0.27 4.07 -13.93
C THR A 22 0.16 3.05 -14.99
N PRO A 23 1.45 2.99 -15.37
CA PRO A 23 1.93 2.04 -16.37
C PRO A 23 1.60 0.59 -16.03
N PHE A 24 1.32 -0.19 -17.07
CA PHE A 24 1.04 -1.62 -17.00
C PHE A 24 1.76 -2.34 -18.14
N TYR A 25 2.61 -3.31 -17.82
CA TYR A 25 3.41 -4.03 -18.81
C TYR A 25 3.88 -5.40 -18.28
N CYS A 26 4.30 -6.28 -19.20
CA CYS A 26 4.84 -7.59 -18.89
C CYS A 26 6.33 -7.49 -18.50
N LEU A 27 6.72 -8.24 -17.46
CA LEU A 27 8.12 -8.46 -17.08
C LEU A 27 8.70 -9.52 -18.03
N GLU A 28 9.08 -9.11 -19.24
CA GLU A 28 9.43 -10.03 -20.33
C GLU A 28 10.64 -10.91 -20.02
N GLN A 29 11.69 -10.34 -19.43
CA GLN A 29 12.94 -11.06 -19.16
C GLN A 29 12.74 -12.09 -18.04
N LEU A 30 12.08 -11.68 -16.97
CA LEU A 30 11.75 -12.53 -15.84
C LEU A 30 10.79 -13.64 -16.28
N SER A 31 9.74 -13.31 -17.03
CA SER A 31 8.77 -14.31 -17.52
C SER A 31 9.42 -15.32 -18.47
N ALA A 32 10.36 -14.90 -19.32
CA ALA A 32 11.07 -15.80 -20.22
C ALA A 32 12.06 -16.75 -19.50
N ASN A 33 12.49 -16.40 -18.29
CA ASN A 33 13.43 -17.19 -17.49
C ASN A 33 12.75 -17.96 -16.33
N LEU A 34 11.44 -17.83 -16.19
CA LEU A 34 10.64 -18.59 -15.23
C LEU A 34 9.84 -19.66 -15.96
N ASP A 35 9.85 -20.88 -15.44
CA ASP A 35 8.94 -21.93 -15.87
C ASP A 35 7.59 -21.72 -15.18
N GLY A 36 6.72 -20.90 -15.78
CA GLY A 36 5.48 -20.45 -15.17
C GLY A 36 4.70 -19.40 -15.98
N PRO A 37 3.67 -18.78 -15.39
CA PRO A 37 2.87 -17.75 -16.05
C PRO A 37 3.70 -16.51 -16.37
N ARG A 38 3.27 -15.74 -17.39
CA ARG A 38 3.79 -14.40 -17.62
C ARG A 38 3.40 -13.47 -16.47
N ILE A 39 4.36 -12.69 -16.00
CA ILE A 39 4.17 -11.76 -14.89
C ILE A 39 3.99 -10.35 -15.43
N TRP A 40 2.80 -9.80 -15.25
CA TRP A 40 2.48 -8.40 -15.54
C TRP A 40 2.60 -7.55 -14.29
N VAL A 41 3.07 -6.31 -14.44
CA VAL A 41 3.18 -5.37 -13.32
C VAL A 41 2.33 -4.13 -13.56
N LYS A 42 1.51 -3.77 -12.56
CA LYS A 42 0.88 -2.45 -12.45
C LYS A 42 1.75 -1.55 -11.59
N ARG A 43 2.33 -0.51 -12.18
CA ARG A 43 3.35 0.37 -11.57
C ARG A 43 2.77 1.46 -10.69
N ASP A 44 2.06 1.06 -9.64
CA ASP A 44 1.49 2.01 -8.67
C ASP A 44 2.54 2.76 -7.83
N ASP A 45 3.79 2.29 -7.84
CA ASP A 45 4.96 3.01 -7.38
C ASP A 45 5.21 4.32 -8.14
N LEU A 46 4.70 4.44 -9.38
CA LEU A 46 4.84 5.63 -10.24
C LEU A 46 3.63 6.58 -10.19
N THR A 47 2.80 6.49 -9.15
CA THR A 47 1.67 7.41 -8.94
C THR A 47 2.10 8.85 -8.68
N GLU A 48 3.32 9.09 -8.22
CA GLU A 48 3.98 10.40 -8.06
C GLU A 48 5.47 10.15 -7.80
N CYS A 49 6.35 11.15 -7.93
CA CYS A 49 7.78 10.98 -7.70
C CYS A 49 8.14 10.75 -6.21
N ALA A 50 7.81 11.72 -5.35
CA ALA A 50 8.24 11.71 -3.95
C ALA A 50 7.16 11.13 -3.03
N ALA A 51 5.90 11.52 -3.22
CA ALA A 51 4.79 10.97 -2.44
C ALA A 51 4.54 9.49 -2.74
N SER A 52 4.83 9.06 -3.98
CA SER A 52 4.91 7.70 -4.55
C SER A 52 4.14 6.55 -3.85
N GLY A 53 3.50 5.72 -4.67
CA GLY A 53 2.99 4.42 -4.26
C GLY A 53 1.49 4.41 -3.97
N ASN A 54 1.04 3.27 -3.46
CA ASN A 54 -0.38 2.98 -3.26
C ASN A 54 -1.14 3.96 -2.37
N LYS A 55 -0.44 4.66 -1.48
CA LYS A 55 -1.05 5.52 -0.46
C LYS A 55 -1.78 6.71 -1.08
N ILE A 56 -1.25 7.27 -2.17
CA ILE A 56 -1.82 8.46 -2.81
C ILE A 56 -3.25 8.16 -3.29
N ARG A 57 -3.49 7.01 -3.93
CA ARG A 57 -4.82 6.62 -4.41
C ARG A 57 -5.88 6.64 -3.30
N LYS A 58 -5.51 6.21 -2.09
CA LYS A 58 -6.40 6.20 -0.92
C LYS A 58 -6.56 7.59 -0.32
N LEU A 59 -5.44 8.31 -0.18
CA LEU A 59 -5.39 9.67 0.35
C LEU A 59 -6.18 10.67 -0.51
N GLU A 60 -6.28 10.47 -1.82
CA GLU A 60 -7.13 11.31 -2.69
C GLU A 60 -8.60 11.38 -2.25
N PHE A 61 -9.13 10.29 -1.67
CA PHE A 61 -10.49 10.25 -1.15
C PHE A 61 -10.55 10.70 0.31
N VAL A 62 -9.61 10.24 1.15
CA VAL A 62 -9.57 10.63 2.57
C VAL A 62 -9.37 12.14 2.73
N LEU A 63 -8.41 12.72 2.01
CA LEU A 63 -8.14 14.16 2.06
C LEU A 63 -9.23 15.00 1.39
N ALA A 64 -9.98 14.43 0.42
CA ALA A 64 -11.19 15.09 -0.09
C ALA A 64 -12.23 15.26 1.02
N ARG A 65 -12.47 14.22 1.83
CA ARG A 65 -13.39 14.29 2.97
C ARG A 65 -12.90 15.25 4.05
N ALA A 66 -11.61 15.19 4.41
CA ALA A 66 -11.03 16.12 5.37
C ALA A 66 -11.20 17.58 4.92
N ARG A 67 -11.00 17.87 3.63
CA ARG A 67 -11.17 19.20 3.06
C ARG A 67 -12.64 19.65 3.05
N GLU A 68 -13.56 18.76 2.66
CA GLU A 68 -15.01 19.04 2.72
C GLU A 68 -15.48 19.33 4.16
N ALA A 69 -14.89 18.62 5.13
CA ALA A 69 -15.13 18.86 6.55
C ALA A 69 -14.49 20.16 7.06
N GLY A 70 -13.69 20.88 6.25
CA GLY A 70 -12.99 22.10 6.67
C GLY A 70 -11.85 21.85 7.67
N CYS A 71 -11.28 20.64 7.68
CA CYS A 71 -10.12 20.32 8.51
C CYS A 71 -8.86 21.01 7.98
N ASN A 72 -7.98 21.41 8.90
CA ASN A 72 -6.76 22.16 8.58
C ASN A 72 -5.48 21.55 9.19
N VAL A 73 -5.61 20.48 9.99
CA VAL A 73 -4.49 19.66 10.47
C VAL A 73 -4.83 18.18 10.33
N ILE A 74 -3.88 17.40 9.82
CA ILE A 74 -3.99 15.94 9.65
C ILE A 74 -3.12 15.26 10.70
N ILE A 75 -3.69 14.28 11.39
CA ILE A 75 -2.95 13.44 12.34
C ILE A 75 -2.92 12.02 11.79
N THR A 76 -1.75 11.41 11.70
CA THR A 76 -1.62 10.00 11.31
C THR A 76 -0.45 9.34 12.00
N SER A 77 -0.41 8.01 11.96
CA SER A 77 0.67 7.25 12.59
C SER A 77 1.35 6.25 11.64
N GLY A 78 2.56 5.82 12.02
CA GLY A 78 3.35 4.82 11.30
C GLY A 78 4.67 4.51 12.00
N GLY A 79 5.53 3.69 11.38
CA GLY A 79 6.94 3.59 11.79
C GLY A 79 7.79 4.72 11.18
N LEU A 80 9.06 4.83 11.59
CA LEU A 80 9.99 5.84 11.07
C LEU A 80 10.07 5.85 9.54
N GLN A 81 10.13 4.67 8.91
CA GLN A 81 10.20 4.54 7.45
C GLN A 81 8.82 4.34 6.79
N SER A 82 7.76 4.89 7.39
CA SER A 82 6.38 4.73 6.90
C SER A 82 6.17 5.43 5.55
N ASN A 83 5.97 4.64 4.50
CA ASN A 83 5.54 5.13 3.18
C ASN A 83 4.22 5.93 3.25
N HIS A 84 3.35 5.62 4.22
CA HIS A 84 2.08 6.31 4.45
C HIS A 84 2.27 7.70 5.05
N CYS A 85 3.14 7.83 6.06
CA CYS A 85 3.43 9.11 6.69
C CYS A 85 4.02 10.08 5.67
N ARG A 86 5.04 9.63 4.93
CA ARG A 86 5.68 10.40 3.86
C ARG A 86 4.74 10.82 2.74
N ALA A 87 3.86 9.92 2.28
CA ALA A 87 2.84 10.30 1.31
C ALA A 87 1.86 11.33 1.89
N THR A 88 1.42 11.14 3.13
CA THR A 88 0.49 12.07 3.79
C THR A 88 1.12 13.44 3.98
N ALA A 89 2.36 13.51 4.46
CA ALA A 89 3.07 14.74 4.71
C ALA A 89 3.26 15.58 3.44
N LEU A 90 3.78 14.97 2.38
CA LEU A 90 3.99 15.65 1.09
C LEU A 90 2.67 16.14 0.45
N LEU A 91 1.60 15.33 0.53
CA LEU A 91 0.29 15.73 0.01
C LEU A 91 -0.35 16.83 0.86
N CYS A 92 -0.21 16.79 2.18
CA CYS A 92 -0.69 17.85 3.07
C CYS A 92 0.04 19.18 2.80
N ALA A 93 1.36 19.14 2.66
CA ALA A 93 2.16 20.31 2.28
C ALA A 93 1.68 20.93 0.96
N ARG A 94 1.42 20.09 -0.07
CA ARG A 94 0.86 20.53 -1.36
C ARG A 94 -0.53 21.16 -1.24
N LEU A 95 -1.33 20.71 -0.28
CA LEU A 95 -2.70 21.18 -0.05
C LEU A 95 -2.79 22.34 0.95
N GLY A 96 -1.67 22.77 1.54
CA GLY A 96 -1.65 23.79 2.59
C GLY A 96 -2.25 23.32 3.92
N LEU A 97 -2.27 22.01 4.18
CA LEU A 97 -2.72 21.42 5.43
C LEU A 97 -1.52 21.18 6.35
N ARG A 98 -1.68 21.43 7.65
CA ARG A 98 -0.71 20.98 8.66
C ARG A 98 -0.77 19.46 8.80
N VAL A 99 0.32 18.86 9.21
CA VAL A 99 0.40 17.41 9.41
C VAL A 99 1.24 17.10 10.65
N HIS A 100 0.68 16.25 11.51
CA HIS A 100 1.38 15.67 12.65
C HIS A 100 1.49 14.16 12.48
N LEU A 101 2.72 13.68 12.42
CA LEU A 101 3.09 12.29 12.32
C LEU A 101 3.45 11.75 13.71
N LEU A 102 2.67 10.78 14.17
CA LEU A 102 2.98 10.01 15.37
C LEU A 102 3.75 8.77 14.95
N LEU A 103 5.06 8.77 15.19
CA LEU A 103 5.96 7.73 14.70
C LEU A 103 6.37 6.78 15.82
N ARG A 104 6.39 5.50 15.48
CA ARG A 104 6.93 4.44 16.31
C ARG A 104 8.43 4.32 16.07
N ASP A 105 9.19 4.41 17.15
CA ASP A 105 10.60 4.10 17.15
C ASP A 105 10.83 2.61 16.88
N GLU A 106 11.72 2.29 15.95
CA GLU A 106 12.10 0.91 15.59
C GLU A 106 13.49 0.54 16.12
N GLY A 107 14.10 1.38 16.97
CA GLY A 107 15.44 1.16 17.52
C GLY A 107 16.57 1.56 16.57
N ASP A 108 16.31 2.52 15.68
CA ASP A 108 17.35 3.10 14.84
C ASP A 108 18.12 4.17 15.63
N ASP A 109 19.36 3.86 15.98
CA ASP A 109 20.25 4.75 16.70
C ASP A 109 20.87 5.86 15.79
N SER A 110 20.54 5.90 14.50
CA SER A 110 21.01 6.94 13.60
C SER A 110 20.47 8.32 13.99
N ALA A 111 21.38 9.23 14.32
CA ALA A 111 21.03 10.62 14.61
C ALA A 111 20.57 11.41 13.37
N VAL A 112 20.86 10.91 12.15
CA VAL A 112 20.54 11.61 10.90
C VAL A 112 19.33 10.94 10.25
N PRO A 113 18.22 11.68 10.01
CA PRO A 113 17.06 11.11 9.33
C PRO A 113 17.39 10.79 7.88
N ASP A 114 16.93 9.63 7.40
CA ASP A 114 17.04 9.21 6.01
C ASP A 114 15.69 8.69 5.46
N GLY A 115 15.68 8.30 4.19
CA GLY A 115 14.51 7.68 3.54
C GLY A 115 13.22 8.49 3.69
N ASN A 116 12.16 7.84 4.15
CA ASN A 116 10.85 8.45 4.36
C ASN A 116 10.87 9.52 5.46
N LEU A 117 11.57 9.30 6.58
CA LEU A 117 11.62 10.25 7.70
C LEU A 117 12.27 11.59 7.29
N MET A 118 13.32 11.53 6.46
CA MET A 118 13.92 12.76 5.90
C MET A 118 12.90 13.54 5.05
N LEU A 119 12.10 12.85 4.24
CA LEU A 119 11.07 13.48 3.41
C LEU A 119 9.91 14.04 4.25
N ASP A 120 9.58 13.41 5.38
CA ASP A 120 8.61 13.93 6.35
C ASP A 120 9.03 15.31 6.87
N TYR A 121 10.29 15.45 7.30
CA TYR A 121 10.84 16.73 7.74
C TYR A 121 10.92 17.77 6.62
N LEU A 122 11.32 17.37 5.41
CA LEU A 122 11.35 18.28 4.25
C LEU A 122 9.94 18.79 3.87
N ALA A 123 8.91 17.98 4.10
CA ALA A 123 7.52 18.40 3.90
C ALA A 123 7.02 19.38 4.99
N GLY A 124 7.81 19.63 6.04
CA GLY A 124 7.43 20.48 7.16
C GLY A 124 6.47 19.79 8.14
N ALA A 125 6.50 18.45 8.21
CA ALA A 125 5.68 17.71 9.16
C ALA A 125 6.12 17.97 10.61
N GLU A 126 5.14 18.11 11.50
CA GLU A 126 5.34 17.95 12.94
C GLU A 126 5.50 16.45 13.22
N VAL A 127 6.51 16.07 14.01
CA VAL A 127 6.85 14.66 14.25
C VAL A 127 6.98 14.42 15.75
N SER A 128 6.29 13.41 16.25
CA SER A 128 6.48 12.90 17.61
C SER A 128 6.83 11.42 17.55
N ILE A 129 8.00 11.07 18.07
CA ILE A 129 8.53 9.71 18.09
C ILE A 129 8.31 9.11 19.47
N TYR A 130 7.72 7.92 19.52
CA TYR A 130 7.42 7.20 20.75
C TYR A 130 8.11 5.83 20.78
N PRO A 131 8.60 5.39 21.95
CA PRO A 131 9.13 4.04 22.11
C PRO A 131 8.14 2.98 21.64
N ARG A 132 8.63 1.94 20.96
CA ARG A 132 7.82 0.87 20.36
C ARG A 132 6.73 0.33 21.29
N GLN A 133 7.10 -0.01 22.52
CA GLN A 133 6.16 -0.59 23.49
C GLN A 133 5.08 0.39 23.93
N GLN A 134 5.43 1.67 24.09
CA GLN A 134 4.47 2.71 24.42
C GLN A 134 3.49 2.90 23.26
N PHE A 135 4.01 3.11 22.05
CA PHE A 135 3.20 3.33 20.86
C PHE A 135 2.18 2.21 20.63
N LEU A 136 2.58 0.95 20.77
CA LEU A 136 1.68 -0.19 20.55
C LEU A 136 0.57 -0.30 21.61
N ARG A 137 0.81 0.16 22.84
CA ARG A 137 -0.18 0.11 23.93
C ARG A 137 -1.11 1.32 23.95
N GLU A 138 -0.57 2.50 23.64
CA GLU A 138 -1.21 3.80 23.91
C GLU A 138 -1.57 4.53 22.61
N GLN A 139 -1.56 3.86 21.44
CA GLN A 139 -1.75 4.53 20.14
C GLN A 139 -3.01 5.39 20.10
N ALA A 140 -4.14 4.87 20.60
CA ALA A 140 -5.41 5.61 20.62
C ALA A 140 -5.32 6.85 21.52
N ASP A 141 -4.75 6.70 22.72
CA ASP A 141 -4.59 7.80 23.69
C ASP A 141 -3.65 8.89 23.16
N LEU A 142 -2.57 8.51 22.47
CA LEU A 142 -1.64 9.45 21.82
C LEU A 142 -2.33 10.25 20.71
N VAL A 143 -3.15 9.59 19.88
CA VAL A 143 -3.94 10.25 18.83
C VAL A 143 -4.96 11.20 19.45
N ASP A 144 -5.68 10.77 20.49
CA ASP A 144 -6.67 11.60 21.17
C ASP A 144 -6.06 12.79 21.91
N HIS A 145 -4.85 12.63 22.46
CA HIS A 145 -4.08 13.72 23.04
C HIS A 145 -3.79 14.81 21.99
N TRP A 146 -3.25 14.46 20.84
CA TRP A 146 -2.93 15.44 19.80
C TRP A 146 -4.16 16.03 19.13
N ARG A 147 -5.24 15.25 19.00
CA ARG A 147 -6.54 15.77 18.57
C ARG A 147 -7.01 16.90 19.48
N GLN A 148 -7.03 16.66 20.79
CA GLN A 148 -7.42 17.67 21.78
C GLN A 148 -6.46 18.86 21.81
N HIS A 149 -5.15 18.62 21.67
CA HIS A 149 -4.16 19.68 21.58
C HIS A 149 -4.49 20.68 20.46
N TYR A 150 -4.68 20.20 19.24
CA TYR A 150 -4.99 21.08 18.11
C TYR A 150 -6.40 21.68 18.17
N GLU A 151 -7.39 20.96 18.71
CA GLU A 151 -8.73 21.53 18.99
C GLU A 151 -8.63 22.73 19.95
N ASN A 152 -7.79 22.63 20.99
CA ASN A 152 -7.55 23.73 21.95
C ASN A 152 -6.81 24.91 21.32
N GLU A 153 -6.02 24.70 20.26
CA GLU A 153 -5.42 25.76 19.45
C GLU A 153 -6.41 26.40 18.45
N GLY A 154 -7.67 25.95 18.43
CA GLY A 154 -8.70 26.42 17.49
C GLY A 154 -8.55 25.84 16.09
N LEU A 155 -7.78 24.77 15.92
CA LEU A 155 -7.66 24.01 14.68
C LEU A 155 -8.69 22.89 14.63
N LYS A 156 -8.91 22.35 13.44
CA LYS A 156 -9.85 21.26 13.17
C LYS A 156 -9.08 20.04 12.67
N PRO A 157 -8.72 19.10 13.57
CA PRO A 157 -7.97 17.91 13.20
C PRO A 157 -8.81 16.90 12.42
N TRP A 158 -8.13 16.14 11.56
CA TRP A 158 -8.66 14.93 10.94
C TRP A 158 -7.65 13.79 11.13
N VAL A 159 -8.10 12.70 11.74
CA VAL A 159 -7.27 11.52 11.98
C VAL A 159 -7.36 10.58 10.79
N ILE A 160 -6.22 10.21 10.23
CA ILE A 160 -6.12 9.19 9.18
C ILE A 160 -5.53 7.92 9.80
N PRO A 161 -6.21 6.76 9.74
CA PRO A 161 -5.66 5.52 10.25
C PRO A 161 -4.45 5.06 9.44
N VAL A 162 -3.61 4.21 10.03
CA VAL A 162 -2.39 3.70 9.40
C VAL A 162 -2.66 3.19 7.98
N GLY A 163 -1.93 3.75 7.03
CA GLY A 163 -2.04 3.38 5.63
C GLY A 163 -3.23 3.99 4.90
N ALA A 164 -4.04 4.85 5.50
CA ALA A 164 -5.35 5.27 4.98
C ALA A 164 -6.24 4.04 4.69
N SER A 165 -6.24 3.09 5.62
CA SER A 165 -7.00 1.84 5.51
C SER A 165 -8.27 1.94 6.34
N ASP A 166 -9.24 2.62 5.75
CA ASP A 166 -10.62 2.81 6.22
C ASP A 166 -11.59 2.78 5.04
N GLY A 167 -12.87 3.00 5.31
CA GLY A 167 -13.90 2.98 4.27
C GLY A 167 -13.76 4.11 3.24
N HIS A 168 -13.12 5.25 3.52
CA HIS A 168 -12.87 6.25 2.50
C HIS A 168 -11.72 5.82 1.56
N GLY A 169 -10.67 5.23 2.12
CA GLY A 169 -9.49 4.78 1.38
C GLY A 169 -9.77 3.62 0.42
N VAL A 170 -10.77 2.78 0.68
CA VAL A 170 -11.19 1.65 -0.18
C VAL A 170 -11.38 2.10 -1.64
N TRP A 171 -12.01 3.26 -1.86
CA TRP A 171 -12.27 3.81 -3.19
C TRP A 171 -11.01 3.98 -4.07
N GLY A 172 -9.86 4.23 -3.45
CA GLY A 172 -8.57 4.35 -4.14
C GLY A 172 -8.26 3.15 -5.02
N TYR A 173 -8.53 1.96 -4.50
CA TYR A 173 -8.24 0.70 -5.18
C TYR A 173 -9.43 0.09 -5.92
N VAL A 174 -10.66 0.54 -5.63
CA VAL A 174 -11.80 0.32 -6.55
C VAL A 174 -11.52 0.97 -7.90
N ARG A 175 -11.00 2.20 -7.89
CA ARG A 175 -10.58 2.90 -9.12
C ARG A 175 -9.40 2.22 -9.80
N CYS A 176 -8.44 1.70 -9.04
CA CYS A 176 -7.33 0.93 -9.60
C CYS A 176 -7.83 -0.35 -10.32
N ALA A 177 -8.84 -1.04 -9.79
CA ALA A 177 -9.44 -2.20 -10.47
C ALA A 177 -10.14 -1.81 -11.78
N GLN A 178 -10.80 -0.66 -11.84
CA GLN A 178 -11.35 -0.12 -13.09
C GLN A 178 -10.23 0.16 -14.11
N GLU A 179 -9.10 0.72 -13.67
CA GLU A 179 -7.93 0.91 -14.52
C GLU A 179 -7.35 -0.43 -15.00
N LEU A 180 -7.28 -1.44 -14.12
CA LEU A 180 -6.80 -2.79 -14.47
C LEU A 180 -7.66 -3.45 -15.54
N ALA A 181 -8.99 -3.32 -15.49
CA ALA A 181 -9.87 -3.84 -16.54
C ALA A 181 -9.50 -3.28 -17.92
N ALA A 182 -9.31 -1.96 -18.02
CA ALA A 182 -8.88 -1.32 -19.26
C ALA A 182 -7.45 -1.71 -19.67
N ASP A 183 -6.58 -2.01 -18.71
CA ASP A 183 -5.23 -2.49 -18.97
C ASP A 183 -5.25 -3.93 -19.53
N PHE A 184 -6.10 -4.81 -19.01
CA PHE A 184 -6.26 -6.18 -19.48
C PHE A 184 -6.78 -6.20 -20.92
N ASP A 185 -7.80 -5.39 -21.22
CA ASP A 185 -8.34 -5.23 -22.57
C ASP A 185 -7.26 -4.73 -23.55
N ARG A 186 -6.49 -3.71 -23.14
CA ARG A 186 -5.42 -3.13 -23.98
C ARG A 186 -4.28 -4.11 -24.23
N ALA A 187 -3.93 -4.93 -23.24
CA ALA A 187 -2.89 -5.94 -23.34
C ALA A 187 -3.36 -7.23 -24.02
N GLY A 188 -4.68 -7.43 -24.18
CA GLY A 188 -5.26 -8.64 -24.75
C GLY A 188 -5.08 -9.87 -23.86
N ILE A 189 -5.17 -9.69 -22.54
CA ILE A 189 -5.00 -10.76 -21.54
C ILE A 189 -6.26 -10.92 -20.69
N ALA A 190 -6.43 -12.10 -20.09
CA ALA A 190 -7.53 -12.40 -19.17
C ALA A 190 -7.01 -13.07 -17.89
N PRO A 191 -6.15 -12.40 -17.11
CA PRO A 191 -5.54 -12.98 -15.93
C PRO A 191 -6.61 -13.33 -14.90
N ARG A 192 -6.45 -14.43 -14.16
CA ARG A 192 -7.37 -14.81 -13.07
C ARG A 192 -6.84 -14.41 -11.70
N ARG A 193 -5.59 -13.94 -11.64
CA ARG A 193 -4.85 -13.69 -10.40
C ARG A 193 -4.24 -12.30 -10.37
N VAL A 194 -4.53 -11.57 -9.30
CA VAL A 194 -3.88 -10.30 -8.98
C VAL A 194 -3.24 -10.42 -7.60
N PHE A 195 -1.97 -10.05 -7.50
CA PHE A 195 -1.17 -10.15 -6.30
C PHE A 195 -0.67 -8.78 -5.86
N HIS A 196 -0.54 -8.58 -4.55
CA HIS A 196 0.08 -7.37 -3.99
C HIS A 196 0.57 -7.62 -2.56
N ALA A 197 1.42 -6.73 -2.03
CA ALA A 197 1.78 -6.73 -0.60
C ALA A 197 0.63 -6.16 0.26
N THR A 198 0.28 -6.81 1.37
CA THR A 198 -0.72 -6.34 2.34
C THR A 198 -0.11 -6.12 3.73
N GLY A 199 -0.32 -4.93 4.30
CA GLY A 199 0.21 -4.53 5.62
C GLY A 199 -0.73 -3.66 6.46
N SER A 200 -1.84 -3.21 5.90
CA SER A 200 -2.90 -2.48 6.64
C SER A 200 -4.32 -2.75 6.11
N GLY A 201 -4.46 -3.59 5.09
CA GLY A 201 -5.76 -4.01 4.53
C GLY A 201 -6.34 -3.13 3.41
N GLY A 202 -6.21 -1.80 3.47
CA GLY A 202 -7.02 -0.91 2.60
C GLY A 202 -6.78 -1.06 1.08
N THR A 203 -5.57 -1.42 0.64
CA THR A 203 -5.33 -1.74 -0.78
C THR A 203 -6.04 -3.03 -1.19
N GLN A 204 -5.97 -4.05 -0.34
CA GLN A 204 -6.63 -5.34 -0.57
C GLN A 204 -8.15 -5.17 -0.60
N ALA A 205 -8.72 -4.45 0.35
CA ALA A 205 -10.16 -4.19 0.39
C ALA A 205 -10.66 -3.55 -0.92
N GLY A 206 -10.01 -2.48 -1.37
CA GLY A 206 -10.38 -1.82 -2.62
C GLY A 206 -10.19 -2.70 -3.87
N LEU A 207 -9.11 -3.48 -3.93
CA LEU A 207 -8.89 -4.42 -5.04
C LEU A 207 -9.91 -5.55 -5.04
N THR A 208 -10.22 -6.14 -3.89
CA THR A 208 -11.21 -7.23 -3.75
C THR A 208 -12.59 -6.79 -4.25
N VAL A 209 -13.10 -5.65 -3.77
CA VAL A 209 -14.42 -5.17 -4.22
C VAL A 209 -14.37 -4.62 -5.64
N GLY A 210 -13.28 -3.95 -6.02
CA GLY A 210 -13.11 -3.40 -7.36
C GLY A 210 -13.02 -4.47 -8.43
N THR A 211 -12.25 -5.54 -8.23
CA THR A 211 -12.14 -6.65 -9.19
C THR A 211 -13.43 -7.44 -9.28
N ALA A 212 -14.18 -7.61 -8.18
CA ALA A 212 -15.51 -8.21 -8.22
C ALA A 212 -16.52 -7.42 -9.09
N ALA A 213 -16.27 -6.12 -9.32
CA ALA A 213 -17.09 -5.26 -10.17
C ALA A 213 -16.56 -5.14 -11.61
N TYR A 214 -15.25 -4.94 -11.77
CA TYR A 214 -14.64 -4.57 -13.06
C TYR A 214 -13.88 -5.71 -13.74
N CYS A 215 -13.49 -6.75 -12.99
CA CYS A 215 -12.68 -7.86 -13.47
C CYS A 215 -13.28 -9.20 -13.00
N PRO A 216 -14.52 -9.55 -13.40
CA PRO A 216 -15.20 -10.73 -12.88
C PRO A 216 -14.39 -12.01 -13.14
N GLY A 217 -14.22 -12.84 -12.12
CA GLY A 217 -13.40 -14.05 -12.16
C GLY A 217 -11.97 -13.87 -11.68
N VAL A 218 -11.50 -12.63 -11.49
CA VAL A 218 -10.20 -12.33 -10.89
C VAL A 218 -10.25 -12.52 -9.38
N THR A 219 -9.28 -13.25 -8.85
CA THR A 219 -9.04 -13.36 -7.41
C THR A 219 -7.84 -12.50 -7.01
N VAL A 220 -8.03 -11.64 -6.02
CA VAL A 220 -6.96 -10.82 -5.44
C VAL A 220 -6.39 -11.54 -4.21
N THR A 221 -5.08 -11.79 -4.23
CA THR A 221 -4.36 -12.39 -3.10
C THR A 221 -3.33 -11.39 -2.55
N GLY A 222 -3.55 -10.98 -1.29
CA GLY A 222 -2.60 -10.14 -0.57
C GLY A 222 -1.53 -10.99 0.12
N PHE A 223 -0.25 -10.76 -0.20
CA PHE A 223 0.86 -11.33 0.55
C PHE A 223 1.12 -10.51 1.80
N ALA A 224 0.89 -11.11 2.98
CA ALA A 224 1.06 -10.44 4.25
C ALA A 224 2.53 -10.14 4.53
N VAL A 225 2.80 -8.96 5.08
CA VAL A 225 4.16 -8.51 5.44
C VAL A 225 4.36 -8.38 6.96
N CYS A 226 3.28 -8.59 7.70
CA CYS A 226 3.13 -8.59 9.15
C CYS A 226 1.89 -9.41 9.50
N ASP A 227 1.64 -9.66 10.78
CA ASP A 227 0.44 -10.37 11.27
C ASP A 227 0.17 -11.69 10.51
N ASP A 228 -1.04 -12.23 10.62
CA ASP A 228 -1.41 -13.50 9.98
C ASP A 228 -2.60 -13.34 9.01
N GLU A 229 -2.91 -14.42 8.29
CA GLU A 229 -4.05 -14.48 7.36
C GLU A 229 -5.34 -14.09 8.06
N ARG A 230 -5.58 -14.61 9.28
CA ARG A 230 -6.83 -14.38 10.01
C ARG A 230 -7.03 -12.90 10.31
N TYR A 231 -5.99 -12.22 10.77
CA TYR A 231 -5.99 -10.78 11.01
C TYR A 231 -6.40 -10.00 9.75
N PHE A 232 -5.79 -10.31 8.60
CA PHE A 232 -6.11 -9.57 7.37
C PHE A 232 -7.48 -9.91 6.79
N LEU A 233 -7.97 -11.15 6.92
CA LEU A 233 -9.34 -11.49 6.55
C LEU A 233 -10.34 -10.64 7.35
N ASP A 234 -10.12 -10.49 8.65
CA ASP A 234 -10.99 -9.70 9.53
C ASP A 234 -10.82 -8.19 9.28
N LYS A 235 -9.60 -7.70 9.11
CA LYS A 235 -9.31 -6.28 8.82
C LYS A 235 -9.90 -5.84 7.49
N VAL A 236 -9.71 -6.61 6.41
CA VAL A 236 -10.24 -6.29 5.09
C VAL A 236 -11.77 -6.30 5.11
N ARG A 237 -12.38 -7.30 5.78
CA ARG A 237 -13.84 -7.35 5.95
C ARG A 237 -14.37 -6.16 6.75
N SER A 238 -13.65 -5.72 7.79
CA SER A 238 -13.98 -4.52 8.55
C SER A 238 -13.95 -3.26 7.68
N ASP A 239 -12.91 -3.07 6.86
CA ASP A 239 -12.80 -1.92 5.96
C ASP A 239 -13.92 -1.90 4.92
N LEU A 240 -14.31 -3.06 4.38
CA LEU A 240 -15.42 -3.19 3.45
C LEU A 240 -16.77 -2.87 4.11
N ARG A 241 -17.01 -3.31 5.34
CA ARG A 241 -18.21 -2.95 6.12
C ARG A 241 -18.26 -1.46 6.40
N HIS A 242 -17.12 -0.86 6.77
CA HIS A 242 -17.02 0.57 6.99
C HIS A 242 -17.30 1.36 5.70
N TRP A 243 -16.73 0.94 4.57
CA TRP A 243 -17.00 1.50 3.25
C TRP A 243 -18.48 1.41 2.88
N LYS A 244 -19.09 0.23 3.00
CA LYS A 244 -20.54 0.03 2.75
C LYS A 244 -21.40 0.97 3.60
N SER A 245 -21.06 1.10 4.89
CA SER A 245 -21.78 1.95 5.85
C SER A 245 -21.67 3.44 5.50
N LEU A 246 -20.45 3.95 5.28
CA LEU A 246 -20.20 5.37 4.98
C LEU A 246 -20.92 5.87 3.73
N TYR A 247 -21.08 5.00 2.73
CA TYR A 247 -21.64 5.36 1.42
C TYR A 247 -23.02 4.74 1.16
N SER A 248 -23.63 4.08 2.16
CA SER A 248 -24.96 3.47 2.06
C SER A 248 -25.14 2.54 0.84
N LEU A 249 -24.13 1.71 0.56
CA LEU A 249 -24.10 0.88 -0.64
C LEU A 249 -24.92 -0.42 -0.49
N SER A 250 -25.58 -0.85 -1.57
CA SER A 250 -26.33 -2.11 -1.68
C SER A 250 -25.45 -3.35 -1.68
N VAL A 251 -24.17 -3.22 -2.06
CA VAL A 251 -23.19 -4.31 -2.22
C VAL A 251 -23.16 -5.29 -1.05
N ASP A 252 -23.30 -6.58 -1.33
CA ASP A 252 -23.09 -7.65 -0.34
C ASP A 252 -21.59 -7.92 -0.14
N VAL A 253 -20.98 -7.19 0.80
CA VAL A 253 -19.56 -7.33 1.13
C VAL A 253 -19.20 -8.66 1.79
N GLU A 254 -20.18 -9.39 2.36
CA GLU A 254 -19.91 -10.67 3.03
C GLU A 254 -19.70 -11.80 2.02
N SER A 255 -20.30 -11.67 0.84
CA SER A 255 -20.12 -12.61 -0.27
C SER A 255 -18.76 -12.52 -0.96
N LEU A 256 -17.99 -11.45 -0.70
CA LEU A 256 -16.71 -11.20 -1.36
C LEU A 256 -15.64 -12.18 -0.88
N THR A 257 -14.92 -12.75 -1.83
CA THR A 257 -13.80 -13.66 -1.54
C THR A 257 -12.56 -12.84 -1.23
N ILE A 258 -12.08 -12.92 0.01
CA ILE A 258 -10.82 -12.32 0.45
C ILE A 258 -9.78 -13.45 0.53
N SER A 259 -8.63 -13.26 -0.12
CA SER A 259 -7.52 -14.23 -0.09
C SER A 259 -6.24 -13.55 0.42
N VAL A 260 -5.58 -14.17 1.39
CA VAL A 260 -4.31 -13.69 1.97
C VAL A 260 -3.32 -14.86 1.97
N ASN A 261 -2.04 -14.57 1.78
CA ASN A 261 -0.95 -15.52 1.97
C ASN A 261 0.05 -14.92 2.96
N ASP A 262 0.20 -15.53 4.14
CA ASP A 262 1.08 -15.09 5.22
C ASP A 262 2.36 -15.93 5.38
N ARG A 263 2.60 -16.87 4.45
CA ARG A 263 3.77 -17.78 4.52
C ARG A 263 5.11 -17.08 4.36
N TYR A 264 5.14 -15.88 3.81
CA TYR A 264 6.36 -15.15 3.42
C TYR A 264 6.59 -13.86 4.24
N VAL A 265 5.97 -13.75 5.42
CA VAL A 265 6.17 -12.61 6.35
C VAL A 265 7.64 -12.52 6.80
N GLY A 266 8.31 -13.67 6.98
CA GLY A 266 9.68 -13.76 7.44
C GLY A 266 9.82 -13.41 8.94
N PRO A 267 10.92 -12.74 9.35
CA PRO A 267 11.24 -12.52 10.76
C PRO A 267 10.33 -11.48 11.44
N GLY A 268 9.48 -10.81 10.68
CA GLY A 268 8.50 -9.84 11.17
C GLY A 268 8.42 -8.59 10.30
N TYR A 269 7.56 -7.66 10.70
CA TYR A 269 7.40 -6.38 10.01
C TYR A 269 8.71 -5.57 10.00
N GLY A 270 9.04 -4.96 8.87
CA GLY A 270 10.22 -4.10 8.72
C GLY A 270 11.55 -4.84 8.54
N VAL A 271 11.59 -6.16 8.80
CA VAL A 271 12.80 -6.99 8.74
C VAL A 271 12.63 -8.07 7.66
N ALA A 272 13.61 -8.23 6.78
CA ALA A 272 13.59 -9.17 5.67
C ALA A 272 14.72 -10.21 5.78
N ASN A 273 14.50 -11.40 5.25
CA ASN A 273 15.54 -12.44 5.12
C ASN A 273 16.45 -12.15 3.91
N ASP A 274 17.64 -12.77 3.90
CA ASP A 274 18.60 -12.66 2.79
C ASP A 274 18.00 -13.05 1.43
N ASP A 275 17.07 -14.00 1.40
CA ASP A 275 16.37 -14.45 0.18
C ASP A 275 15.49 -13.36 -0.42
N VAL A 276 14.90 -12.49 0.41
CA VAL A 276 14.14 -11.32 -0.04
C VAL A 276 15.09 -10.31 -0.69
N TYR A 277 16.24 -10.04 -0.08
CA TYR A 277 17.26 -9.18 -0.69
C TYR A 277 17.84 -9.77 -1.98
N ALA A 278 18.03 -11.09 -2.04
CA ALA A 278 18.44 -11.79 -3.25
C ALA A 278 17.39 -11.63 -4.35
N THR A 279 16.10 -11.77 -4.03
CA THR A 279 14.99 -11.53 -4.95
C THR A 279 14.98 -10.09 -5.46
N ILE A 280 15.14 -9.11 -4.57
CA ILE A 280 15.19 -7.68 -4.94
C ILE A 280 16.32 -7.43 -5.95
N ARG A 281 17.52 -7.95 -5.68
CA ARG A 281 18.68 -7.82 -6.60
C ARG A 281 18.40 -8.51 -7.94
N TYR A 282 17.82 -9.72 -7.91
CA TYR A 282 17.52 -10.49 -9.10
C TYR A 282 16.50 -9.77 -9.99
N VAL A 283 15.36 -9.35 -9.44
CA VAL A 283 14.31 -8.63 -10.18
C VAL A 283 14.84 -7.29 -10.71
N ALA A 284 15.62 -6.55 -9.91
CA ALA A 284 16.24 -5.31 -10.37
C ALA A 284 17.20 -5.53 -11.54
N ALA A 285 18.03 -6.59 -11.50
CA ALA A 285 18.98 -6.90 -12.55
C ALA A 285 18.31 -7.39 -13.84
N MET A 286 17.20 -8.13 -13.72
CA MET A 286 16.47 -8.69 -14.87
C MET A 286 15.57 -7.66 -15.57
N GLU A 287 14.88 -6.82 -14.79
CA GLU A 287 13.77 -5.99 -15.28
C GLU A 287 13.97 -4.49 -15.08
N GLY A 288 15.02 -4.09 -14.35
CA GLY A 288 15.14 -2.71 -13.88
C GLY A 288 14.02 -2.30 -12.90
N LEU A 289 13.30 -3.28 -12.33
CA LEU A 289 12.20 -3.07 -11.38
C LEU A 289 12.75 -3.11 -9.95
N ILE A 290 12.62 -2.00 -9.23
CA ILE A 290 13.10 -1.87 -7.86
C ILE A 290 11.99 -2.20 -6.86
N LEU A 291 12.22 -3.21 -6.03
CA LEU A 291 11.34 -3.61 -4.94
C LEU A 291 11.94 -3.22 -3.58
N ASP A 292 11.11 -3.02 -2.58
CA ASP A 292 11.53 -2.70 -1.21
C ASP A 292 11.48 -3.93 -0.29
N PRO A 293 12.35 -4.03 0.73
CA PRO A 293 12.46 -5.20 1.59
C PRO A 293 11.31 -5.36 2.58
N VAL A 294 10.52 -4.31 2.82
CA VAL A 294 9.44 -4.35 3.82
C VAL A 294 8.14 -4.86 3.18
N TYR A 295 7.83 -4.44 1.96
CA TYR A 295 6.56 -4.74 1.30
C TYR A 295 6.72 -5.51 0.00
N SER A 296 7.03 -4.78 -1.08
CA SER A 296 6.94 -5.29 -2.44
C SER A 296 7.93 -6.42 -2.70
N GLY A 297 9.12 -6.38 -2.09
CA GLY A 297 10.11 -7.45 -2.14
C GLY A 297 9.63 -8.74 -1.47
N LYS A 298 9.02 -8.66 -0.27
CA LYS A 298 8.48 -9.87 0.40
C LYS A 298 7.35 -10.51 -0.40
N ALA A 299 6.42 -9.68 -0.87
CA ALA A 299 5.29 -10.16 -1.65
C ALA A 299 5.73 -10.76 -2.99
N PHE A 300 6.69 -10.13 -3.67
CA PHE A 300 7.21 -10.63 -4.95
C PHE A 300 8.07 -11.88 -4.75
N HIS A 301 8.87 -11.95 -3.69
CA HIS A 301 9.58 -13.16 -3.30
C HIS A 301 8.60 -14.31 -3.08
N GLY A 302 7.57 -14.10 -2.27
CA GLY A 302 6.52 -15.11 -2.06
C GLY A 302 5.83 -15.51 -3.36
N LEU A 303 5.57 -14.57 -4.27
CA LEU A 303 5.00 -14.87 -5.59
C LEU A 303 5.92 -15.78 -6.40
N LEU A 304 7.21 -15.48 -6.48
CA LEU A 304 8.18 -16.31 -7.21
C LEU A 304 8.28 -17.72 -6.61
N GLU A 305 8.35 -17.82 -5.28
CA GLU A 305 8.39 -19.12 -4.60
C GLU A 305 7.14 -19.97 -4.88
N GLU A 306 5.96 -19.35 -4.96
CA GLU A 306 4.72 -20.06 -5.30
C GLU A 306 4.69 -20.50 -6.78
N ILE A 307 5.26 -19.71 -7.70
CA ILE A 307 5.43 -20.10 -9.10
C ILE A 307 6.38 -21.29 -9.21
N LEU A 308 7.56 -21.21 -8.57
CA LEU A 308 8.56 -22.28 -8.58
C LEU A 308 8.06 -23.57 -7.92
N ALA A 309 7.12 -23.47 -6.99
CA ALA A 309 6.44 -24.61 -6.38
C ALA A 309 5.25 -25.14 -7.21
N GLY A 310 5.05 -24.66 -8.44
CA GLY A 310 4.01 -25.13 -9.37
C GLY A 310 2.58 -24.71 -9.00
N ARG A 311 2.39 -23.77 -8.05
CA ARG A 311 1.05 -23.45 -7.51
C ARG A 311 0.15 -22.71 -8.50
N TRP A 312 0.75 -22.13 -9.53
CA TRP A 312 0.07 -21.38 -10.59
C TRP A 312 0.24 -22.04 -11.96
N GLU A 313 0.52 -23.36 -12.00
CA GLU A 313 0.49 -24.14 -13.23
C GLU A 313 -0.88 -24.00 -13.91
N GLY A 314 -0.87 -23.74 -15.22
CA GLY A 314 -2.08 -23.55 -16.03
C GLY A 314 -2.66 -22.13 -16.00
N GLU A 315 -2.06 -21.18 -15.28
CA GLU A 315 -2.28 -19.75 -15.52
C GLU A 315 -1.35 -19.29 -16.65
N ASP A 316 -1.88 -18.57 -17.65
CA ASP A 316 -1.06 -17.98 -18.72
C ASP A 316 -0.46 -16.63 -18.29
N ASP A 317 -1.25 -15.85 -17.55
CA ASP A 317 -0.96 -14.47 -17.16
C ASP A 317 -1.35 -14.23 -15.70
N ILE A 318 -0.43 -13.63 -14.95
CA ILE A 318 -0.67 -13.14 -13.60
C ILE A 318 -0.28 -11.67 -13.48
N VAL A 319 -0.88 -10.97 -12.52
CA VAL A 319 -0.65 -9.53 -12.32
C VAL A 319 -0.12 -9.27 -10.91
N PHE A 320 0.96 -8.51 -10.81
CA PHE A 320 1.48 -7.97 -9.56
C PHE A 320 1.25 -6.44 -9.51
N VAL A 321 0.56 -5.96 -8.48
CA VAL A 321 0.43 -4.52 -8.23
C VAL A 321 1.60 -4.05 -7.38
N HIS A 322 2.56 -3.38 -8.02
CA HIS A 322 3.71 -2.84 -7.33
C HIS A 322 3.33 -1.56 -6.58
N THR A 323 3.23 -1.68 -5.26
CA THR A 323 2.67 -0.62 -4.39
C THR A 323 3.67 0.47 -3.98
N GLY A 324 4.90 0.45 -4.51
CA GLY A 324 5.99 1.37 -4.13
C GLY A 324 6.88 0.86 -3.01
N GLY A 325 7.57 1.78 -2.33
CA GLY A 325 8.44 1.49 -1.18
C GLY A 325 9.91 1.88 -1.34
N ILE A 326 10.31 2.41 -2.50
CA ILE A 326 11.72 2.70 -2.85
C ILE A 326 12.48 3.54 -1.81
N PHE A 327 11.83 4.47 -1.12
CA PHE A 327 12.52 5.30 -0.10
C PHE A 327 12.87 4.51 1.15
N GLY A 328 12.05 3.51 1.53
CA GLY A 328 12.36 2.60 2.62
C GLY A 328 13.53 1.67 2.30
N LEU A 329 13.69 1.28 1.02
CA LEU A 329 14.87 0.53 0.56
C LEU A 329 16.18 1.31 0.80
N MET A 330 16.17 2.63 0.60
CA MET A 330 17.37 3.47 0.76
C MET A 330 17.84 3.55 2.23
N ALA A 331 16.90 3.45 3.18
CA ALA A 331 17.22 3.35 4.61
C ALA A 331 17.87 2.01 4.96
N GLN A 332 17.53 0.94 4.25
CA GLN A 332 18.09 -0.41 4.40
C GLN A 332 19.22 -0.71 3.39
N ARG A 333 20.04 0.31 3.09
CA ARG A 333 21.17 0.19 2.16
C ARG A 333 22.29 -0.74 2.67
N PRO A 334 22.64 -0.83 3.98
CA PRO A 334 23.69 -1.75 4.43
C PRO A 334 23.37 -3.21 4.14
N GLU A 335 22.10 -3.60 4.22
CA GLU A 335 21.60 -4.97 4.06
C GLU A 335 21.68 -5.45 2.60
N LEU A 336 21.77 -4.53 1.63
CA LEU A 336 21.96 -4.87 0.23
C LEU A 336 23.36 -5.45 -0.07
N GLY A 337 24.34 -5.24 0.81
CA GLY A 337 25.67 -5.84 0.72
C GLY A 337 26.58 -5.25 -0.37
N PHE A 338 26.18 -4.14 -1.01
CA PHE A 338 26.99 -3.51 -2.05
C PHE A 338 28.23 -2.83 -1.48
N ARG A 339 29.36 -2.97 -2.18
CA ARG A 339 30.62 -2.29 -1.86
C ARG A 339 31.05 -1.44 -3.03
N ARG A 340 31.48 -0.22 -2.74
CA ARG A 340 32.10 0.65 -3.74
C ARG A 340 33.43 0.01 -4.19
N PRO A 341 33.74 -0.01 -5.51
CA PRO A 341 35.05 -0.43 -5.99
C PRO A 341 36.17 0.40 -5.33
N PRO A 342 37.38 -0.17 -5.14
CA PRO A 342 38.54 0.61 -4.73
C PRO A 342 38.77 1.76 -5.72
N ARG A 343 39.31 2.88 -5.23
CA ARG A 343 39.60 4.06 -6.04
C ARG A 343 40.82 3.87 -6.92
#